data_AF-A0A376LNU4-F1
#
_entry.id   AF-A0A376LNU4-F1
#
_cell.length_a   1.000
_cell.length_b   1.000
_cell.length_c   1.000
_cell.angle_alpha   90.00
_cell.angle_beta   90.00
_cell.angle_gamma   90.00
#
_symmetry.space_group_name_H-M   'P 1'
#
loop_
_entity.id
_entity.type
_entity.pdbx_description
1 polymer ?
#
loop_
_entity_poly.entity_id
_entity_poly.type
_entity_poly.pdbx_seq_one_letter_code
_entity_poly.pdbx_strand_id
1 'polypeptide(L)'
;MATPTSHLPDDVRETLQSRMDATRQMFAQKVSAYTGLSVQAVLDTEAAVYSGQEAIDAGLADELVNSTDAITVMRDALDARKSRLSGGRMTKETQSTTVSATASQADVTDVVQATEGENASAAQPDVNAQITAAVAAENSRIMGILNCEEAHGREEQARVLAETPGNDRGNGPPHSGRSTTECTGAQ
;
A
#
# COMPACT_ATOMS: atom_id res chain seq x y z
N MET A 1 -19.52 -27.26 -37.39
CA MET A 1 -19.81 -26.06 -36.57
C MET A 1 -21.05 -26.33 -35.75
N ALA A 2 -20.98 -26.16 -34.43
CA ALA A 2 -22.14 -26.34 -33.56
C ALA A 2 -23.11 -25.16 -33.73
N THR A 3 -24.41 -25.44 -33.83
CA THR A 3 -25.46 -24.42 -33.85
C THR A 3 -26.29 -24.53 -32.57
N PRO A 4 -26.94 -23.45 -32.10
CA PRO A 4 -27.74 -23.48 -30.87
C PRO A 4 -28.85 -24.54 -30.83
N THR A 5 -29.30 -25.01 -31.98
CA THR A 5 -30.40 -25.98 -32.14
C THR A 5 -29.95 -27.41 -32.45
N SER A 6 -28.65 -27.67 -32.56
CA SER A 6 -28.10 -29.00 -32.83
C SER A 6 -27.37 -29.57 -31.61
N HIS A 7 -27.24 -30.89 -31.56
CA HIS A 7 -26.45 -31.55 -30.51
C HIS A 7 -24.99 -31.11 -30.56
N LEU A 8 -24.40 -30.90 -29.38
CA LEU A 8 -23.01 -30.51 -29.25
C LEU A 8 -22.10 -31.70 -29.62
N PRO A 9 -21.20 -31.54 -30.62
CA PRO A 9 -20.20 -32.56 -30.95
C PRO A 9 -19.29 -32.89 -29.77
N ASP A 10 -18.83 -34.14 -29.71
CA ASP A 10 -18.07 -34.67 -28.57
C ASP A 10 -16.73 -33.95 -28.35
N ASP A 11 -16.02 -33.61 -29.44
CA ASP A 11 -14.76 -32.87 -29.43
C ASP A 11 -14.90 -31.45 -28.87
N VAL A 12 -15.98 -30.76 -29.26
CA VAL A 12 -16.29 -29.43 -28.74
C VAL A 12 -16.66 -29.52 -27.27
N ARG A 13 -17.47 -30.52 -26.87
CA ARG A 13 -17.84 -30.74 -25.47
C ARG A 13 -16.61 -30.97 -24.61
N GLU A 14 -15.70 -31.84 -25.03
CA GLU A 14 -14.47 -32.14 -24.30
C GLU A 14 -13.59 -30.89 -24.14
N THR A 15 -13.44 -30.11 -25.23
CA THR A 15 -12.69 -28.85 -25.19
C THR A 15 -13.31 -27.85 -24.22
N LEU A 16 -14.64 -27.70 -24.22
CA LEU A 16 -15.34 -26.81 -23.29
C LEU A 16 -15.23 -27.32 -21.85
N GLN A 17 -15.39 -28.62 -21.63
CA GLN A 17 -15.27 -29.24 -20.32
C GLN A 17 -13.88 -28.99 -19.72
N SER A 18 -12.82 -29.26 -20.48
CA SER A 18 -11.45 -29.01 -20.04
C SER A 18 -11.21 -27.53 -19.68
N ARG A 19 -11.77 -26.60 -20.45
CA ARG A 19 -11.69 -25.16 -20.14
C ARG A 19 -12.44 -24.78 -18.86
N MET A 20 -13.62 -25.35 -18.64
CA MET A 20 -14.39 -25.13 -17.41
C MET A 20 -13.66 -25.69 -16.20
N ASP A 21 -13.11 -26.90 -16.31
CA ASP A 21 -12.37 -27.55 -15.23
C ASP A 21 -11.09 -26.78 -14.88
N ALA A 22 -10.36 -26.29 -15.88
CA ALA A 22 -9.19 -25.44 -15.68
C ALA A 22 -9.55 -24.14 -14.94
N THR A 23 -10.67 -23.51 -15.31
CA THR A 23 -11.16 -22.29 -14.66
C THR A 23 -11.58 -22.57 -13.21
N ARG A 24 -12.26 -23.70 -12.97
CA ARG A 24 -12.67 -24.15 -11.63
C ARG A 24 -11.45 -24.38 -10.73
N GLN A 25 -10.39 -25.01 -11.25
CA GLN A 25 -9.14 -25.19 -10.50
C GLN A 25 -8.46 -23.84 -10.20
N MET A 26 -8.39 -22.92 -11.16
CA MET A 26 -7.79 -21.60 -10.95
C MET A 26 -8.53 -20.82 -9.85
N PHE A 27 -9.86 -20.86 -9.85
CA PHE A 27 -10.67 -20.27 -8.81
C PHE A 27 -10.34 -20.86 -7.43
N ALA A 28 -10.36 -22.19 -7.30
CA ALA A 28 -10.10 -22.85 -6.02
C ALA A 28 -8.68 -22.58 -5.48
N GLN A 29 -7.68 -22.54 -6.36
CA GLN A 29 -6.31 -22.15 -6.00
C GLN A 29 -6.24 -20.72 -5.47
N LYS A 30 -6.94 -19.77 -6.10
CA LYS A 30 -6.96 -18.37 -5.66
C LYS A 30 -7.65 -18.21 -4.31
N VAL A 31 -8.80 -18.85 -4.10
CA VAL A 31 -9.50 -18.79 -2.82
C VAL A 31 -8.64 -19.39 -1.70
N SER A 32 -8.05 -20.57 -1.94
CA SER A 32 -7.18 -21.25 -0.98
C SER A 32 -5.99 -20.40 -0.55
N ALA A 33 -5.40 -19.65 -1.49
CA ALA A 33 -4.25 -18.78 -1.21
C ALA A 33 -4.55 -17.65 -0.19
N TYR A 34 -5.81 -17.25 -0.02
CA TYR A 34 -6.18 -16.08 0.81
C TYR A 34 -7.13 -16.38 1.97
N THR A 35 -7.81 -17.52 1.97
CA THR A 35 -8.81 -17.89 3.00
C THR A 35 -8.29 -18.89 4.04
N GLY A 36 -7.10 -19.48 3.82
CA GLY A 36 -6.57 -20.55 4.67
C GLY A 36 -7.25 -21.91 4.47
N LEU A 37 -8.26 -21.99 3.60
CA LEU A 37 -8.89 -23.24 3.19
C LEU A 37 -7.97 -24.02 2.24
N SER A 38 -8.10 -25.35 2.25
CA SER A 38 -7.46 -26.18 1.22
C SER A 38 -8.18 -26.04 -0.12
N VAL A 39 -7.47 -26.26 -1.23
CA VAL A 39 -8.07 -26.27 -2.57
C VAL A 39 -9.25 -27.25 -2.64
N GLN A 40 -9.12 -28.43 -2.02
CA GLN A 40 -10.18 -29.44 -2.00
C GLN A 40 -11.43 -28.94 -1.27
N ALA A 41 -11.27 -28.32 -0.10
CA ALA A 41 -12.40 -27.75 0.64
C ALA A 41 -13.17 -26.71 -0.18
N VAL A 42 -12.46 -25.88 -0.98
CA VAL A 42 -13.12 -24.94 -1.89
C VAL A 42 -13.85 -25.66 -3.02
N LEU A 43 -13.28 -26.72 -3.58
CA LEU A 43 -13.93 -27.52 -4.63
C LEU A 43 -15.19 -28.23 -4.09
N ASP A 44 -15.15 -28.73 -2.86
CA ASP A 44 -16.25 -29.43 -2.19
C ASP A 44 -17.45 -28.51 -1.91
N THR A 45 -17.29 -27.18 -2.02
CA THR A 45 -18.43 -26.25 -1.91
C THR A 45 -19.41 -26.35 -3.08
N GLU A 46 -19.04 -26.98 -4.20
CA GLU A 46 -19.91 -27.24 -5.36
C GLU A 46 -20.78 -26.06 -5.82
N ALA A 47 -20.24 -24.84 -5.78
CA ALA A 47 -20.96 -23.60 -6.12
C ALA A 47 -22.22 -23.34 -5.29
N ALA A 48 -22.28 -23.90 -4.07
CA ALA A 48 -23.31 -23.58 -3.09
C ALA A 48 -23.31 -22.08 -2.73
N VAL A 49 -24.48 -21.60 -2.33
CA VAL A 49 -24.69 -20.22 -1.88
C VAL A 49 -24.79 -20.21 -0.36
N TYR A 50 -24.09 -19.27 0.26
CA TYR A 50 -23.99 -19.15 1.72
C TYR A 50 -24.60 -17.82 2.17
N SER A 51 -25.37 -17.86 3.25
CA SER A 51 -25.68 -16.65 4.01
C SER A 51 -24.44 -16.14 4.75
N GLY A 52 -24.51 -14.91 5.27
CA GLY A 52 -23.33 -14.28 5.89
C GLY A 52 -22.72 -15.09 7.04
N GLN A 53 -23.54 -15.72 7.89
CA GLN A 53 -23.04 -16.55 8.98
C GLN A 53 -22.46 -17.87 8.47
N GLU A 54 -23.14 -18.53 7.53
CA GLU A 54 -22.65 -19.79 6.96
C GLU A 54 -21.32 -19.59 6.20
N ALA A 55 -21.10 -18.42 5.60
CA ALA A 55 -19.83 -18.09 4.96
C ALA A 55 -18.68 -17.95 5.98
N ILE A 56 -18.96 -17.48 7.19
CA ILE A 56 -17.98 -17.42 8.28
C ILE A 56 -17.69 -18.84 8.80
N ASP A 57 -18.74 -19.63 9.03
CA ASP A 57 -18.61 -21.00 9.52
C ASP A 57 -17.84 -21.89 8.51
N ALA A 58 -18.01 -21.64 7.21
CA ALA A 58 -17.27 -22.29 6.14
C ALA A 58 -15.83 -21.76 5.95
N GLY A 59 -15.43 -20.69 6.65
CA GLY A 59 -14.12 -20.06 6.52
C GLY A 59 -13.92 -19.27 5.21
N LEU A 60 -15.01 -18.91 4.54
CA LEU A 60 -15.00 -18.09 3.32
C LEU A 60 -15.04 -16.58 3.64
N ALA A 61 -15.52 -16.21 4.83
CA ALA A 61 -15.58 -14.83 5.33
C ALA A 61 -15.01 -14.73 6.74
N ASP A 62 -14.48 -13.55 7.09
CA ASP A 62 -13.89 -13.31 8.40
C ASP A 62 -14.92 -12.87 9.47
N GLU A 63 -15.83 -11.96 9.12
CA GLU A 63 -16.77 -11.33 10.06
C GLU A 63 -18.03 -10.79 9.36
N LEU A 64 -19.15 -10.73 10.09
CA LEU A 64 -20.41 -10.13 9.63
C LEU A 64 -20.56 -8.72 10.23
N VAL A 65 -20.52 -7.70 9.37
CA VAL A 65 -20.51 -6.28 9.80
C VAL A 65 -21.54 -5.46 9.02
N ASN A 66 -22.10 -4.44 9.67
CA ASN A 66 -22.92 -3.42 8.99
C ASN A 66 -22.04 -2.51 8.12
N SER A 67 -22.56 -2.05 6.98
CA SER A 67 -21.83 -1.15 6.09
C SER A 67 -21.40 0.16 6.74
N THR A 68 -22.13 0.68 7.73
CA THR A 68 -21.74 1.90 8.46
C THR A 68 -20.47 1.72 9.27
N ASP A 69 -20.25 0.50 9.77
CA ASP A 69 -19.20 0.20 10.73
C ASP A 69 -18.00 -0.49 10.06
N ALA A 70 -18.17 -0.99 8.83
CA ALA A 70 -17.18 -1.75 8.08
C ALA A 70 -15.82 -1.05 7.94
N ILE A 71 -15.80 0.28 7.77
CA ILE A 71 -14.54 1.05 7.66
C ILE A 71 -13.79 1.09 8.99
N THR A 72 -14.52 1.20 10.10
CA THR A 72 -13.93 1.19 11.44
C THR A 72 -13.37 -0.18 11.75
N VAL A 73 -14.15 -1.25 11.53
CA VAL A 73 -13.70 -2.63 11.75
C VAL A 73 -12.48 -2.97 10.88
N MET A 74 -12.46 -2.54 9.62
CA MET A 74 -11.30 -2.74 8.75
C MET A 74 -10.05 -2.01 9.27
N ARG A 75 -10.18 -0.77 9.77
CA ARG A 75 -9.06 -0.05 10.38
C ARG A 75 -8.52 -0.82 11.58
N ASP A 76 -9.40 -1.23 12.49
CA ASP A 76 -9.01 -1.94 13.71
C ASP A 76 -8.31 -3.27 13.38
N ALA A 77 -8.80 -4.00 12.38
CA ALA A 77 -8.16 -5.23 11.88
C ALA A 77 -6.76 -4.98 11.28
N LEU A 78 -6.57 -3.88 10.55
CA LEU A 78 -5.27 -3.49 10.00
C LEU A 78 -4.28 -3.08 11.10
N ASP A 79 -4.73 -2.32 12.10
CA ASP A 79 -3.90 -1.90 13.23
C ASP A 79 -3.47 -3.11 14.07
N ALA A 80 -4.38 -4.06 14.32
CA ALA A 80 -4.07 -5.33 14.98
C ALA A 80 -3.10 -6.21 14.17
N ARG A 81 -3.12 -6.12 12.82
CA ARG A 81 -2.17 -6.82 11.95
C ARG A 81 -0.79 -6.13 11.96
N LYS A 82 -0.75 -4.80 11.93
CA LYS A 82 0.50 -4.00 11.99
C LYS A 82 1.25 -4.24 13.30
N SER A 83 0.52 -4.35 14.41
CA SER A 83 1.09 -4.73 15.71
C SER A 83 1.83 -6.08 15.65
N ARG A 84 1.30 -7.06 14.90
CA ARG A 84 1.92 -8.39 14.70
C ARG A 84 3.10 -8.41 13.73
N LEU A 85 3.24 -7.40 12.88
CA LEU A 85 4.36 -7.24 11.93
C LEU A 85 5.46 -6.27 12.45
N SER A 86 5.23 -5.64 13.59
CA SER A 86 6.21 -4.79 14.26
C SER A 86 7.30 -5.65 14.94
N GLY A 87 8.28 -6.14 14.18
CA GLY A 87 9.41 -6.81 14.81
C GLY A 87 10.31 -7.69 13.96
N GLY A 88 10.55 -7.37 12.68
CA GLY A 88 11.70 -7.93 11.96
C GLY A 88 12.94 -7.11 12.23
N ARG A 89 13.60 -7.29 13.39
CA ARG A 89 14.95 -6.74 13.58
C ARG A 89 15.88 -7.57 12.69
N MET A 90 16.29 -7.03 11.56
CA MET A 90 17.27 -7.64 10.66
C MET A 90 18.60 -7.80 11.42
N THR A 91 18.85 -8.96 12.03
CA THR A 91 20.23 -9.32 12.39
C THR A 91 20.92 -9.63 11.08
N LYS A 92 21.90 -8.81 10.73
CA LYS A 92 22.80 -9.02 9.60
C LYS A 92 23.58 -10.33 9.86
N GLU A 93 23.00 -11.45 9.48
CA GLU A 93 23.74 -12.70 9.34
C GLU A 93 24.57 -12.58 8.07
N THR A 94 25.80 -12.12 8.27
CA THR A 94 26.87 -12.31 7.30
C THR A 94 27.04 -13.81 7.09
N GLN A 95 26.52 -14.32 5.98
CA GLN A 95 26.88 -15.65 5.50
C GLN A 95 28.39 -15.64 5.20
N SER A 96 29.17 -16.19 6.10
CA SER A 96 30.56 -16.56 5.83
C SER A 96 30.54 -17.76 4.89
N THR A 97 30.60 -17.48 3.59
CA THR A 97 30.90 -18.48 2.57
C THR A 97 32.31 -19.00 2.81
N THR A 98 32.45 -20.13 3.50
CA THR A 98 33.67 -20.93 3.40
C THR A 98 33.54 -21.79 2.15
N VAL A 99 34.18 -21.35 1.08
CA VAL A 99 34.36 -22.11 -0.16
C VAL A 99 35.30 -23.28 0.09
N SER A 100 34.78 -24.50 0.15
CA SER A 100 35.58 -25.70 -0.17
C SER A 100 35.51 -25.93 -1.67
N ALA A 101 36.64 -25.68 -2.33
CA ALA A 101 36.85 -25.91 -3.74
C ALA A 101 36.80 -27.41 -4.08
N THR A 102 36.04 -27.77 -5.12
CA THR A 102 36.40 -28.84 -6.06
C THR A 102 35.91 -28.43 -7.43
N ALA A 103 36.85 -28.47 -8.37
CA ALA A 103 36.79 -27.88 -9.70
C ALA A 103 35.81 -28.57 -10.65
N SER A 104 35.13 -27.78 -11.46
CA SER A 104 35.01 -28.04 -12.90
C SER A 104 34.62 -26.78 -13.67
N GLN A 105 35.10 -26.75 -14.90
CA GLN A 105 35.53 -25.62 -15.71
C GLN A 105 34.47 -25.17 -16.74
N ALA A 106 34.68 -23.94 -17.24
CA ALA A 106 34.23 -23.30 -18.51
C ALA A 106 33.19 -22.17 -18.30
N ASP A 107 33.61 -20.89 -18.42
CA ASP A 107 33.62 -20.06 -19.66
C ASP A 107 32.24 -19.36 -19.80
N VAL A 108 32.04 -18.03 -19.76
CA VAL A 108 32.66 -16.92 -20.51
C VAL A 108 32.48 -15.58 -19.74
N THR A 109 33.55 -14.76 -19.74
CA THR A 109 33.68 -13.28 -19.84
C THR A 109 32.38 -12.50 -20.20
N ASP A 110 32.01 -11.34 -19.65
CA ASP A 110 32.79 -10.12 -19.44
C ASP A 110 31.93 -9.12 -18.60
N VAL A 111 32.51 -8.55 -17.53
CA VAL A 111 31.92 -7.45 -16.73
C VAL A 111 32.99 -6.37 -16.63
N VAL A 112 32.75 -5.22 -17.24
CA VAL A 112 33.59 -4.04 -17.05
C VAL A 112 33.13 -3.29 -15.78
N GLN A 113 34.11 -3.14 -14.89
CA GLN A 113 34.10 -2.43 -13.63
C GLN A 113 34.58 -0.97 -13.81
N ALA A 114 33.97 -0.03 -13.11
CA ALA A 114 34.57 1.26 -12.73
C ALA A 114 34.02 1.65 -11.34
N THR A 115 34.75 1.28 -10.28
CA THR A 115 35.67 2.12 -9.46
C THR A 115 34.97 2.91 -8.36
N GLU A 116 35.45 2.66 -7.14
CA GLU A 116 35.12 3.29 -5.86
C GLU A 116 35.34 4.81 -5.86
N GLY A 117 34.49 5.51 -5.11
CA GLY A 117 34.68 6.89 -4.68
C GLY A 117 33.89 7.15 -3.39
N GLU A 118 34.63 7.22 -2.29
CA GLU A 118 34.27 7.76 -0.96
C GLU A 118 32.93 7.37 -0.30
N ASN A 119 33.03 6.38 0.60
CA ASN A 119 32.15 6.25 1.76
C ASN A 119 32.49 7.35 2.79
N ALA A 120 32.04 8.58 2.53
CA ALA A 120 31.86 9.55 3.59
C ALA A 120 30.60 9.14 4.36
N SER A 121 30.78 8.62 5.57
CA SER A 121 29.72 8.38 6.53
C SER A 121 28.97 9.69 6.81
N ALA A 122 27.92 9.97 6.04
CA ALA A 122 27.00 11.06 6.32
C ALA A 122 26.19 10.68 7.57
N ALA A 123 26.51 11.34 8.68
CA ALA A 123 25.73 11.32 9.89
C ALA A 123 24.24 11.51 9.54
N GLN A 124 23.39 10.59 9.99
CA GLN A 124 21.95 10.70 9.82
C GLN A 124 21.49 12.03 10.44
N PRO A 125 20.75 12.88 9.71
CA PRO A 125 20.41 14.20 10.20
C PRO A 125 19.39 14.08 11.33
N ASP A 126 19.71 14.67 12.48
CA ASP A 126 18.80 14.82 13.61
C ASP A 126 17.51 15.54 13.13
N VAL A 127 16.38 14.84 13.20
CA VAL A 127 15.09 15.33 12.68
C VAL A 127 14.69 16.64 13.39
N ASN A 128 15.09 16.82 14.64
CA ASN A 128 14.84 18.06 15.39
C ASN A 128 15.65 19.25 14.85
N ALA A 129 16.89 19.02 14.44
CA ALA A 129 17.70 20.04 13.77
C ALA A 129 17.10 20.44 12.41
N GLN A 130 16.53 19.49 11.66
CA GLN A 130 15.88 19.76 10.38
C GLN A 130 14.59 20.58 10.54
N ILE A 131 13.75 20.26 11.53
CA ILE A 131 12.54 21.04 11.83
C ILE A 131 12.90 22.47 12.24
N THR A 132 13.92 22.63 13.09
CA THR A 132 14.37 23.96 13.53
C THR A 132 14.92 24.79 12.37
N ALA A 133 15.68 24.16 11.46
CA ALA A 133 16.20 24.80 10.26
C ALA A 133 15.09 25.18 9.27
N ALA A 134 14.09 24.32 9.07
CA ALA A 134 12.95 24.60 8.20
C ALA A 134 12.10 25.76 8.75
N VAL A 135 11.84 25.79 10.06
CA VAL A 135 11.12 26.90 10.71
C VAL A 135 11.90 28.21 10.61
N ALA A 136 13.22 28.18 10.79
CA ALA A 136 14.05 29.37 10.65
C ALA A 136 14.11 29.89 9.20
N ALA A 137 14.21 28.98 8.23
CA ALA A 137 14.16 29.32 6.81
C ALA A 137 12.81 29.93 6.41
N GLU A 138 11.71 29.40 6.95
CA GLU A 138 10.37 29.90 6.65
C GLU A 138 10.11 31.27 7.30
N ASN A 139 10.51 31.45 8.56
CA ASN A 139 10.40 32.76 9.21
C ASN A 139 11.23 33.83 8.48
N SER A 140 12.40 33.46 7.95
CA SER A 140 13.24 34.37 7.17
C SER A 140 12.56 34.76 5.85
N ARG A 141 11.87 33.82 5.20
CA ARG A 141 11.12 34.07 3.97
C ARG A 141 9.93 35.01 4.20
N ILE A 142 9.15 34.78 5.26
CA ILE A 142 8.00 35.61 5.62
C ILE A 142 8.45 37.05 5.90
N MET A 143 9.51 37.21 6.69
CA MET A 143 10.07 38.54 6.99
C MET A 143 10.66 39.22 5.76
N GLY A 144 11.17 38.45 4.80
CA GLY A 144 11.60 38.98 3.50
C GLY A 144 10.44 39.57 2.71
N ILE A 145 9.36 38.82 2.53
CA ILE A 145 8.18 39.25 1.74
C ILE A 145 7.51 40.49 2.35
N LEU A 146 7.40 40.53 3.68
CA LEU A 146 6.74 41.62 4.38
C LEU A 146 7.56 42.93 4.42
N ASN A 147 8.89 42.84 4.33
CA ASN A 147 9.78 44.01 4.39
C ASN A 147 10.32 44.43 3.01
N CYS A 148 9.87 43.79 1.92
CA CYS A 148 10.22 44.23 0.57
C CYS A 148 9.63 45.62 0.27
N GLU A 149 10.42 46.50 -0.35
CA GLU A 149 10.00 47.88 -0.68
C GLU A 149 8.75 47.92 -1.60
N GLU A 150 8.56 46.88 -2.41
CA GLU A 150 7.41 46.70 -3.32
C GLU A 150 6.10 46.30 -2.60
N ALA A 151 6.17 45.89 -1.33
CA ALA A 151 5.00 45.54 -0.52
C ALA A 151 4.29 46.77 0.08
N HIS A 152 4.90 47.97 -0.01
CA HIS A 152 4.29 49.21 0.45
C HIS A 152 3.05 49.58 -0.36
N GLY A 153 1.92 49.76 0.34
CA GLY A 153 0.60 50.02 -0.25
C GLY A 153 -0.14 48.77 -0.76
N ARG A 154 0.44 47.57 -0.59
CA ARG A 154 -0.17 46.26 -0.93
C ARG A 154 0.09 45.21 0.14
N GLU A 155 0.16 45.65 1.39
CA GLU A 155 0.54 44.85 2.56
C GLU A 155 -0.40 43.64 2.75
N GLU A 156 -1.69 43.82 2.47
CA GLU A 156 -2.71 42.77 2.53
C GLU A 156 -2.40 41.61 1.55
N GLN A 157 -1.95 41.92 0.33
CA GLN A 157 -1.61 40.92 -0.69
C GLN A 157 -0.27 40.24 -0.37
N ALA A 158 0.70 40.99 0.14
CA ALA A 158 1.97 40.44 0.60
C ALA A 158 1.77 39.46 1.77
N ARG A 159 0.83 39.75 2.68
CA ARG A 159 0.45 38.86 3.77
C ARG A 159 -0.21 37.57 3.28
N VAL A 160 -1.16 37.67 2.34
CA VAL A 160 -1.77 36.49 1.70
C VAL A 160 -0.70 35.62 1.03
N LEU A 161 0.27 36.21 0.35
CA LEU A 161 1.35 35.47 -0.31
C LEU A 161 2.33 34.82 0.68
N ALA A 162 2.63 35.49 1.80
CA ALA A 162 3.45 34.93 2.86
C ALA A 162 2.74 33.82 3.65
N GLU A 163 1.41 33.86 3.75
CA GLU A 163 0.58 32.81 4.36
C GLU A 163 0.30 31.64 3.39
N THR A 164 0.52 31.81 2.08
CA THR A 164 0.27 30.76 1.08
C THR A 164 1.44 29.76 1.06
N PRO A 165 1.24 28.46 1.35
CA PRO A 165 2.30 27.46 1.35
C PRO A 165 2.72 27.14 -0.09
N GLY A 166 3.68 27.91 -0.61
CA GLY A 166 4.27 27.71 -1.94
C GLY A 166 5.75 27.40 -1.82
N ASN A 167 6.13 26.21 -1.35
CA ASN A 167 7.32 25.46 -1.79
C ASN A 167 7.57 24.08 -1.14
N ASP A 168 6.55 23.37 -0.66
CA ASP A 168 6.64 21.90 -0.55
C ASP A 168 5.80 21.24 -1.64
N ARG A 169 6.43 20.99 -2.80
CA ARG A 169 5.97 19.90 -3.68
C ARG A 169 6.27 18.59 -2.98
N GLY A 170 5.35 18.16 -2.12
CA GLY A 170 5.39 16.85 -1.51
C GLY A 170 4.65 16.84 -0.18
N ASN A 171 3.50 16.17 -0.17
CA ASN A 171 2.74 15.76 1.01
C ASN A 171 1.68 16.75 1.55
N GLY A 172 0.55 16.85 0.85
CA GLY A 172 -0.75 16.90 1.55
C GLY A 172 -1.28 15.46 1.70
N PRO A 173 -2.22 15.13 2.61
CA PRO A 173 -3.32 15.97 3.12
C PRO A 173 -3.58 15.66 4.63
N PRO A 174 -4.81 15.63 5.21
CA PRO A 174 -6.08 16.33 4.98
C PRO A 174 -6.61 17.01 6.27
N HIS A 175 -7.38 18.09 6.15
CA HIS A 175 -8.26 18.51 7.27
C HIS A 175 -9.72 18.23 6.94
N SER A 176 -10.21 17.11 7.49
CA SER A 176 -11.61 16.98 7.86
C SER A 176 -11.91 17.87 9.07
N GLY A 177 -12.96 18.67 8.94
CA GLY A 177 -13.97 18.90 9.97
C GLY A 177 -13.54 19.50 11.31
N ARG A 178 -14.02 20.72 11.58
CA ARG A 178 -14.38 21.10 12.94
C ARG A 178 -15.83 21.56 13.00
N SER A 179 -16.58 20.77 13.76
CA SER A 179 -17.88 21.05 14.35
C SER A 179 -17.77 22.08 15.47
N THR A 180 -18.93 22.57 15.91
CA THR A 180 -19.29 23.35 17.10
C THR A 180 -19.22 24.88 16.97
N THR A 181 -20.36 25.57 16.86
CA THR A 181 -21.37 25.99 17.88
C THR A 181 -21.06 27.41 18.34
N GLU A 182 -21.95 28.38 18.07
CA GLU A 182 -22.62 29.22 19.08
C GLU A 182 -23.20 30.54 18.53
N CYS A 183 -24.38 30.87 19.07
CA CYS A 183 -24.97 32.19 19.27
C CYS A 183 -25.45 33.01 18.06
N THR A 184 -26.73 32.86 17.73
CA THR A 184 -27.56 33.99 17.27
C THR A 184 -28.66 34.23 18.29
N GLY A 185 -28.36 35.12 19.25
CA GLY A 185 -29.36 35.95 19.88
C GLY A 185 -29.33 37.32 19.18
N ALA A 186 -30.42 37.68 18.52
CA ALA A 186 -30.75 39.07 18.22
C ALA A 186 -32.27 39.16 18.14
N GLN A 187 -32.78 40.12 18.91
CA GLN A 187 -34.16 40.55 19.04
C GLN A 187 -34.74 41.07 17.72
#